data_AF-A0A925AS05-F1
#
_entry.id   AF-A0A925AS05-F1
#
_cell.length_a   1.000
_cell.length_b   1.000
_cell.length_c   1.000
_cell.angle_alpha   90.00
_cell.angle_beta   90.00
_cell.angle_gamma   90.00
#
_symmetry.space_group_name_H-M   'P 1'
#
loop_
_entity.id
_entity.type
_entity.pdbx_description
1 polymer ?
#
loop_
_entity_poly.entity_id
_entity_poly.type
_entity_poly.pdbx_seq_one_letter_code
_entity_poly.pdbx_strand_id
1 'polypeptide(L)'
;MSDEQSPASASSAAKPRDTLPAPVVVQLTTLPPVPCPYLPDRAETIRAVMASGIDPETYRAFMDAGFRRSGRMIYQPVCAGCRQCVQLRVPVNEFVPSRSQRRCWARNQDLAVSWSAPALTDEKSALYSRYVRDWHGRPEDAEESTLRTFLYDSPTQTLEFEYRDASHRLLGVGICDLSDTSLSSVYFYFDPSEHQRGLGTFGALYELAWCRAREIGHYYLGYWVRDCRAMDYKASFSPHELLSETGEWLPRLMRDADGPSRRSN
;
A
#
# COMPACT_ATOMS: atom_id res chain seq x y z
N MET A 1 -11.22 32.29 -77.52
CA MET A 1 -11.48 30.84 -77.48
C MET A 1 -10.18 30.22 -77.02
N SER A 2 -9.93 30.02 -75.73
CA SER A 2 -10.52 29.02 -74.81
C SER A 2 -9.28 28.49 -74.06
N ASP A 3 -9.20 28.18 -72.78
CA ASP A 3 -10.03 28.30 -71.60
C ASP A 3 -9.01 28.25 -70.45
N GLU A 4 -9.16 29.14 -69.48
CA GLU A 4 -8.32 29.23 -68.29
C GLU A 4 -8.91 28.29 -67.23
N GLN A 5 -8.19 27.24 -66.85
CA GLN A 5 -8.58 26.37 -65.74
C GLN A 5 -7.48 26.28 -64.69
N SER A 6 -7.64 27.14 -63.69
CA SER A 6 -6.90 27.17 -62.42
C SER A 6 -7.36 26.02 -61.51
N PRO A 7 -6.47 25.26 -60.87
CA PRO A 7 -6.88 24.20 -59.96
C PRO A 7 -7.29 24.80 -58.61
N ALA A 8 -8.56 24.64 -58.27
CA ALA A 8 -9.09 24.98 -56.96
C ALA A 8 -8.38 24.17 -55.86
N SER A 9 -7.78 24.88 -54.92
CA SER A 9 -7.22 24.36 -53.68
C SER A 9 -8.30 23.65 -52.87
N ALA A 10 -8.19 22.32 -52.73
CA ALA A 10 -8.98 21.56 -51.77
C ALA A 10 -8.47 21.86 -50.36
N SER A 11 -9.04 22.90 -49.74
CA SER A 11 -8.94 23.12 -48.30
C SER A 11 -9.67 21.96 -47.60
N SER A 12 -8.90 20.99 -47.11
CA SER A 12 -9.39 19.99 -46.17
C SER A 12 -9.69 20.69 -44.85
N ALA A 13 -10.93 21.16 -44.70
CA ALA A 13 -11.43 21.62 -43.42
C ALA A 13 -11.39 20.44 -42.43
N ALA A 14 -10.43 20.47 -41.52
CA ALA A 14 -10.37 19.54 -40.40
C ALA A 14 -11.69 19.63 -39.63
N LYS A 15 -12.43 18.51 -39.55
CA LYS A 15 -13.67 18.43 -38.76
C LYS A 15 -13.35 18.78 -37.31
N PRO A 16 -14.11 19.69 -36.66
CA PRO A 16 -13.92 19.97 -35.25
C PRO A 16 -14.15 18.68 -34.46
N ARG A 17 -13.22 18.31 -33.57
CA ARG A 17 -13.41 17.23 -32.59
C ARG A 17 -14.33 17.75 -31.47
N ASP A 18 -15.59 17.98 -31.83
CA ASP A 18 -16.62 18.47 -30.91
C ASP A 18 -17.21 17.29 -30.14
N THR A 19 -16.59 17.01 -29.00
CA THR A 19 -17.14 16.58 -27.71
C THR A 19 -16.13 15.67 -27.01
N LEU A 20 -15.81 16.00 -25.76
CA LEU A 20 -15.09 15.07 -24.90
C LEU A 20 -15.93 13.79 -24.79
N PRO A 21 -15.31 12.60 -24.78
CA PRO A 21 -16.04 11.36 -24.53
C PRO A 21 -16.80 11.46 -23.22
N ALA A 22 -17.98 10.83 -23.15
CA ALA A 22 -18.78 10.81 -21.94
C ALA A 22 -17.94 10.29 -20.75
N PRO A 23 -18.12 10.86 -19.54
CA PRO A 23 -17.41 10.39 -18.36
C PRO A 23 -17.61 8.89 -18.16
N VAL A 24 -16.51 8.17 -17.92
CA VAL A 24 -16.58 6.75 -17.56
C VAL A 24 -17.11 6.65 -16.13
N VAL A 25 -18.29 6.07 -15.97
CA VAL A 25 -18.86 5.79 -14.64
C VAL A 25 -18.29 4.46 -14.15
N VAL A 26 -17.39 4.51 -13.18
CA VAL A 26 -16.91 3.32 -12.48
C VAL A 26 -17.88 2.99 -11.36
N GLN A 27 -18.64 1.90 -11.51
CA GLN A 27 -19.51 1.43 -10.43
C GLN A 27 -18.72 0.72 -9.34
N LEU A 28 -18.92 1.17 -8.10
CA LEU A 28 -18.40 0.51 -6.91
C LEU A 28 -19.49 -0.38 -6.31
N THR A 29 -19.12 -1.61 -5.95
CA THR A 29 -20.01 -2.55 -5.26
C THR A 29 -19.74 -2.51 -3.77
N THR A 30 -20.76 -2.24 -2.96
CA THR A 30 -20.68 -2.39 -1.51
C THR A 30 -20.93 -3.85 -1.15
N LEU A 31 -19.98 -4.48 -0.45
CA LEU A 31 -20.10 -5.86 -0.02
C LEU A 31 -20.88 -5.96 1.31
N PRO A 32 -21.52 -7.12 1.60
CA PRO A 32 -22.17 -7.35 2.89
C PRO A 32 -21.20 -7.19 4.07
N PRO A 33 -21.70 -6.77 5.25
CA PRO A 33 -20.85 -6.65 6.43
C PRO A 33 -20.26 -8.00 6.87
N VAL A 34 -18.98 -7.98 7.25
CA VAL A 34 -18.24 -9.12 7.83
C VAL A 34 -17.62 -8.71 9.17
N PRO A 35 -17.16 -9.63 10.03
CA PRO A 35 -16.42 -9.26 11.24
C PRO A 35 -15.21 -8.37 10.91
N CYS A 36 -15.02 -7.30 11.68
CA CYS A 36 -13.89 -6.39 11.45
C CYS A 36 -12.57 -7.08 11.80
N PRO A 37 -11.55 -7.04 10.91
CA PRO A 37 -10.28 -7.70 11.16
C PRO A 37 -9.41 -6.97 12.21
N TYR A 38 -9.74 -5.72 12.57
CA TYR A 38 -8.90 -4.88 13.44
C TYR A 38 -9.48 -4.62 14.83
N LEU A 39 -10.79 -4.49 14.93
CA LEU A 39 -11.49 -4.10 16.16
C LEU A 39 -12.52 -5.19 16.51
N PRO A 40 -12.33 -5.91 17.63
CA PRO A 40 -13.32 -6.86 18.12
C PRO A 40 -14.70 -6.20 18.26
N ASP A 41 -15.75 -7.01 18.10
CA ASP A 41 -17.16 -6.59 18.24
C ASP A 41 -17.65 -5.52 17.25
N ARG A 42 -16.90 -5.29 16.17
CA ARG A 42 -17.31 -4.40 15.07
C ARG A 42 -17.48 -5.19 13.78
N ALA A 43 -18.29 -4.66 12.88
CA ALA A 43 -18.39 -5.14 11.50
C ALA A 43 -17.60 -4.23 10.55
N GLU A 44 -16.96 -4.84 9.56
CA GLU A 44 -16.39 -4.16 8.41
C GLU A 44 -17.38 -4.21 7.24
N THR A 45 -17.45 -3.11 6.49
CA THR A 45 -18.13 -3.04 5.20
C THR A 45 -17.18 -2.34 4.26
N ILE A 46 -16.99 -2.89 3.06
CA ILE A 46 -16.14 -2.27 2.04
C ILE A 46 -16.96 -1.97 0.80
N ARG A 47 -16.61 -0.90 0.10
CA ARG A 47 -16.97 -0.69 -1.30
C ARG A 47 -15.76 -1.01 -2.17
N ALA A 48 -15.98 -1.66 -3.29
CA ALA A 48 -14.88 -2.14 -4.12
C ALA A 48 -15.19 -2.13 -5.62
N VAL A 49 -14.12 -2.20 -6.43
CA VAL A 49 -14.17 -2.45 -7.86
C VAL A 49 -13.09 -3.47 -8.20
N MET A 50 -13.38 -4.34 -9.17
CA MET A 50 -12.41 -5.28 -9.72
C MET A 50 -11.69 -4.64 -10.89
N ALA A 51 -10.35 -4.68 -10.88
CA ALA A 51 -9.52 -4.18 -11.96
C ALA A 51 -8.62 -5.32 -12.49
N SER A 52 -8.63 -5.54 -13.81
CA SER A 52 -7.64 -6.39 -14.47
C SER A 52 -6.30 -5.67 -14.68
N GLY A 53 -6.36 -4.34 -14.75
CA GLY A 53 -5.22 -3.44 -14.88
C GLY A 53 -5.62 -2.01 -14.49
N ILE A 54 -4.71 -1.29 -13.85
CA ILE A 54 -4.86 0.12 -13.50
C ILE A 54 -3.49 0.79 -13.60
N ASP A 55 -3.47 1.91 -14.30
CA ASP A 55 -2.32 2.79 -14.38
C ASP A 55 -1.86 3.21 -12.95
N PRO A 56 -0.54 3.20 -12.65
CA PRO A 56 -0.04 3.51 -11.32
C PRO A 56 -0.48 4.85 -10.74
N GLU A 57 -0.55 5.90 -11.56
CA GLU A 57 -0.96 7.23 -11.10
C GLU A 57 -2.47 7.30 -10.85
N THR A 58 -3.25 6.57 -11.66
CA THR A 58 -4.68 6.37 -11.39
C THR A 58 -4.88 5.60 -10.08
N TYR A 59 -4.09 4.56 -9.82
CA TYR A 59 -4.14 3.85 -8.54
C TYR A 59 -3.72 4.73 -7.36
N ARG A 60 -2.73 5.62 -7.53
CA ARG A 60 -2.40 6.65 -6.53
C ARG A 60 -3.59 7.55 -6.24
N ALA A 61 -4.35 7.98 -7.23
CA ALA A 61 -5.57 8.77 -7.00
C ALA A 61 -6.63 8.00 -6.19
N PHE A 62 -6.78 6.69 -6.41
CA PHE A 62 -7.60 5.83 -5.54
C PHE A 62 -7.08 5.81 -4.11
N MET A 63 -5.75 5.71 -3.90
CA MET A 63 -5.16 5.80 -2.56
C MET A 63 -5.39 7.17 -1.91
N ASP A 64 -5.26 8.27 -2.66
CA ASP A 64 -5.57 9.61 -2.17
C ASP A 64 -7.06 9.78 -1.81
N ALA A 65 -7.94 8.97 -2.42
CA ALA A 65 -9.36 8.88 -2.07
C ALA A 65 -9.68 7.85 -0.96
N GLY A 66 -8.66 7.25 -0.34
CA GLY A 66 -8.82 6.33 0.78
C GLY A 66 -8.98 4.85 0.39
N PHE A 67 -8.68 4.45 -0.84
CA PHE A 67 -8.72 3.05 -1.27
C PHE A 67 -7.37 2.33 -1.09
N ARG A 68 -7.44 1.01 -0.97
CA ARG A 68 -6.32 0.06 -0.99
C ARG A 68 -6.65 -1.07 -1.96
N ARG A 69 -5.73 -2.01 -2.16
CA ARG A 69 -6.00 -3.22 -2.95
C ARG A 69 -5.76 -4.51 -2.18
N SER A 70 -6.44 -5.55 -2.61
CA SER A 70 -6.23 -6.96 -2.27
C SER A 70 -6.38 -7.73 -3.58
N GLY A 71 -5.27 -8.25 -4.12
CA GLY A 71 -5.22 -8.72 -5.49
C GLY A 71 -5.75 -7.65 -6.46
N ARG A 72 -6.66 -8.10 -7.33
CA ARG A 72 -7.40 -7.28 -8.31
C ARG A 72 -8.53 -6.44 -7.74
N MET A 73 -8.86 -6.59 -6.45
CA MET A 73 -9.93 -5.82 -5.81
C MET A 73 -9.37 -4.53 -5.23
N ILE A 74 -9.83 -3.38 -5.73
CA ILE A 74 -9.54 -2.05 -5.18
C ILE A 74 -10.71 -1.67 -4.27
N TYR A 75 -10.46 -1.42 -2.99
CA TYR A 75 -11.50 -1.30 -1.97
C TYR A 75 -11.26 -0.16 -0.97
N GLN A 76 -12.34 0.29 -0.35
CA GLN A 76 -12.34 1.27 0.73
C GLN A 76 -13.34 0.86 1.83
N PRO A 77 -12.93 0.85 3.12
CA PRO A 77 -13.84 0.69 4.24
C PRO A 77 -14.88 1.82 4.29
N VAL A 78 -16.16 1.44 4.44
CA VAL A 78 -17.34 2.32 4.51
C VAL A 78 -18.29 1.88 5.64
N CYS A 79 -17.71 1.43 6.76
CA CYS A 79 -18.44 0.90 7.90
C CYS A 79 -19.46 1.91 8.47
N ALA A 80 -20.65 1.44 8.83
CA ALA A 80 -21.64 2.28 9.49
C ALA A 80 -21.15 2.73 10.88
N GLY A 81 -21.12 4.05 11.13
CA GLY A 81 -20.75 4.62 12.42
C GLY A 81 -19.28 4.42 12.84
N CYS A 82 -18.39 4.04 11.91
CA CYS A 82 -16.98 3.81 12.21
C CYS A 82 -16.09 4.36 11.08
N ARG A 83 -15.07 5.16 11.45
CA ARG A 83 -14.08 5.74 10.53
C ARG A 83 -12.64 5.55 11.04
N GLN A 84 -12.39 4.46 11.76
CA GLN A 84 -11.09 4.23 12.38
C GLN A 84 -10.00 3.83 11.38
N CYS A 85 -10.36 3.24 10.23
CA CYS A 85 -9.41 2.90 9.16
C CYS A 85 -9.00 4.16 8.40
N VAL A 86 -7.90 4.78 8.79
CA VAL A 86 -7.40 6.03 8.21
C VAL A 86 -6.13 5.73 7.41
N GLN A 87 -6.02 6.20 6.16
CA GLN A 87 -4.76 6.03 5.42
C GLN A 87 -3.64 6.85 6.04
N LEU A 88 -2.47 6.23 6.15
CA LEU A 88 -1.25 6.85 6.64
C LEU A 88 -0.20 6.82 5.54
N ARG A 89 0.41 7.97 5.27
CA ARG A 89 1.60 8.08 4.42
C ARG A 89 2.69 8.90 5.08
N VAL A 90 3.91 8.72 4.61
CA VAL A 90 5.12 9.38 5.13
C VAL A 90 5.73 10.22 4.01
N PRO A 91 5.88 11.55 4.20
CA PRO A 91 6.71 12.37 3.32
C PRO A 91 8.17 11.93 3.43
N VAL A 92 8.69 11.30 2.38
CA VAL A 92 9.97 10.56 2.40
C VAL A 92 11.15 11.47 2.74
N ASN A 93 11.13 12.70 2.23
CA ASN A 93 12.19 13.68 2.43
C ASN A 93 12.20 14.28 3.84
N GLU A 94 11.06 14.25 4.55
CA GLU A 94 10.94 14.79 5.91
C GLU A 94 11.12 13.71 6.98
N PHE A 95 11.01 12.43 6.61
CA PHE A 95 11.11 11.32 7.55
C PHE A 95 12.43 11.32 8.35
N VAL A 96 12.29 11.31 9.68
CA VAL A 96 13.41 11.18 10.61
C VAL A 96 13.22 9.91 11.46
N PRO A 97 14.12 8.92 11.36
CA PRO A 97 13.99 7.69 12.13
C PRO A 97 14.21 7.98 13.62
N SER A 98 13.33 7.48 14.47
CA SER A 98 13.44 7.50 15.93
C SER A 98 14.60 6.66 16.46
N ARG A 99 14.91 6.77 17.76
CA ARG A 99 15.99 5.98 18.38
C ARG A 99 15.75 4.46 18.27
N SER A 100 14.51 3.99 18.39
CA SER A 100 14.17 2.57 18.25
C SER A 100 14.31 2.10 16.80
N GLN A 101 13.85 2.89 15.84
CA GLN A 101 14.02 2.62 14.41
C GLN A 101 15.50 2.55 14.01
N ARG A 102 16.35 3.48 14.49
CA ARG A 102 17.80 3.42 14.26
C ARG A 102 18.45 2.15 14.83
N ARG A 103 18.02 1.69 16.01
CA ARG A 103 18.48 0.40 16.58
C ARG A 103 18.01 -0.79 15.75
N CYS A 104 16.78 -0.77 15.25
CA CYS A 104 16.24 -1.82 14.38
C CYS A 104 17.01 -1.89 13.07
N TRP A 105 17.31 -0.75 12.44
CA TRP A 105 18.18 -0.65 11.27
C TRP A 105 19.55 -1.28 11.52
N ALA A 106 20.23 -0.86 12.59
CA ALA A 106 21.57 -1.34 12.92
C ALA A 106 21.65 -2.85 13.18
N ARG A 107 20.57 -3.46 13.73
CA ARG A 107 20.53 -4.91 14.01
C ARG A 107 20.49 -5.77 12.74
N ASN A 108 19.93 -5.25 11.66
CA ASN A 108 19.63 -6.01 10.45
C ASN A 108 20.59 -5.68 9.29
N GLN A 109 21.78 -5.14 9.59
CA GLN A 109 22.80 -4.83 8.57
C GLN A 109 23.43 -6.09 7.96
N ASP A 110 23.20 -7.27 8.55
CA ASP A 110 23.60 -8.57 7.99
C ASP A 110 22.70 -9.03 6.84
N LEU A 111 21.54 -8.40 6.64
CA LEU A 111 20.58 -8.79 5.61
C LEU A 111 20.93 -8.19 4.25
N ALA A 112 20.95 -9.03 3.23
CA ALA A 112 20.93 -8.62 1.84
C ALA A 112 19.48 -8.39 1.41
N VAL A 113 19.20 -7.21 0.82
CA VAL A 113 17.86 -6.86 0.33
C VAL A 113 17.90 -6.60 -1.17
N SER A 114 17.14 -7.39 -1.94
CA SER A 114 16.96 -7.22 -3.37
C SER A 114 15.50 -6.87 -3.68
N TRP A 115 15.24 -6.36 -4.89
CA TRP A 115 13.88 -6.10 -5.36
C TRP A 115 13.74 -6.46 -6.84
N SER A 116 12.57 -6.95 -7.22
CA SER A 116 12.23 -7.33 -8.59
C SER A 116 10.73 -7.20 -8.86
N ALA A 117 10.30 -7.53 -10.08
CA ALA A 117 8.90 -7.84 -10.31
C ALA A 117 8.49 -9.05 -9.43
N PRO A 118 7.25 -9.10 -8.90
CA PRO A 118 6.80 -10.20 -8.06
C PRO A 118 6.87 -11.54 -8.79
N ALA A 119 7.53 -12.50 -8.16
CA ALA A 119 7.63 -13.87 -8.67
C ALA A 119 7.36 -14.85 -7.54
N LEU A 120 6.18 -15.46 -7.55
CA LEU A 120 5.79 -16.45 -6.54
C LEU A 120 6.56 -17.75 -6.75
N THR A 121 7.29 -18.17 -5.71
CA THR A 121 8.06 -19.41 -5.66
C THR A 121 7.60 -20.26 -4.48
N ASP A 122 7.93 -21.56 -4.50
CA ASP A 122 7.63 -22.48 -3.41
C ASP A 122 8.27 -22.02 -2.07
N GLU A 123 9.47 -21.44 -2.11
CA GLU A 123 10.14 -20.90 -0.90
C GLU A 123 9.32 -19.76 -0.27
N LYS A 124 8.79 -18.84 -1.10
CA LYS A 124 7.96 -17.71 -0.67
C LYS A 124 6.61 -18.18 -0.17
N SER A 125 6.00 -19.12 -0.88
CA SER A 125 4.75 -19.79 -0.49
C SER A 125 4.90 -20.45 0.89
N ALA A 126 5.98 -21.22 1.10
CA ALA A 126 6.26 -21.86 2.38
C ALA A 126 6.53 -20.86 3.52
N LEU A 127 7.23 -19.75 3.25
CA LEU A 127 7.43 -18.68 4.24
C LEU A 127 6.10 -18.03 4.63
N TYR A 128 5.27 -17.69 3.66
CA TYR A 128 3.94 -17.12 3.89
C TYR A 128 3.05 -18.08 4.69
N SER A 129 3.00 -19.37 4.34
CA SER A 129 2.23 -20.35 5.11
C SER A 129 2.67 -20.45 6.57
N ARG A 130 3.99 -20.39 6.86
CA ARG A 130 4.49 -20.32 8.24
C ARG A 130 4.06 -19.03 8.92
N TYR A 131 4.23 -17.89 8.25
CA TYR A 131 3.85 -16.58 8.77
C TYR A 131 2.37 -16.54 9.17
N VAL A 132 1.47 -16.93 8.27
CA VAL A 132 0.03 -16.85 8.54
C VAL A 132 -0.41 -17.84 9.63
N ARG A 133 0.15 -19.06 9.66
CA ARG A 133 -0.15 -20.04 10.72
C ARG A 133 0.36 -19.59 12.08
N ASP A 134 1.64 -19.23 12.17
CA ASP A 134 2.33 -19.11 13.46
C ASP A 134 2.22 -17.69 14.02
N TRP A 135 2.10 -16.67 13.15
CA TRP A 135 1.98 -15.26 13.56
C TRP A 135 0.53 -14.80 13.67
N HIS A 136 -0.34 -15.21 12.73
CA HIS A 136 -1.75 -14.79 12.68
C HIS A 136 -2.73 -15.83 13.21
N GLY A 137 -2.32 -17.10 13.36
CA GLY A 137 -3.22 -18.16 13.80
C GLY A 137 -4.32 -18.51 12.78
N ARG A 138 -4.09 -18.26 11.48
CA ARG A 138 -5.08 -18.44 10.40
C ARG A 138 -4.66 -19.52 9.39
N PRO A 139 -4.59 -20.80 9.77
CA PRO A 139 -4.13 -21.87 8.87
C PRO A 139 -4.92 -22.00 7.56
N GLU A 140 -6.19 -21.57 7.54
CA GLU A 140 -7.06 -21.53 6.37
C GLU A 140 -6.55 -20.59 5.26
N ASP A 141 -5.81 -19.55 5.62
CA ASP A 141 -5.25 -18.56 4.69
C ASP A 141 -3.89 -19.01 4.13
N ALA A 142 -3.36 -20.16 4.56
CA ALA A 142 -1.99 -20.60 4.27
C ALA A 142 -1.79 -21.22 2.88
N GLU A 143 -2.85 -21.36 2.08
CA GLU A 143 -2.78 -21.90 0.73
C GLU A 143 -2.11 -20.95 -0.26
N GLU A 144 -1.33 -21.50 -1.20
CA GLU A 144 -0.64 -20.73 -2.23
C GLU A 144 -1.61 -19.97 -3.15
N SER A 145 -2.76 -20.58 -3.47
CA SER A 145 -3.84 -19.98 -4.27
C SER A 145 -4.34 -18.68 -3.64
N THR A 146 -4.52 -18.67 -2.32
CA THR A 146 -4.89 -17.50 -1.53
C THR A 146 -3.81 -16.43 -1.59
N LEU A 147 -2.54 -16.81 -1.36
CA LEU A 147 -1.39 -15.90 -1.48
C LEU A 147 -1.30 -15.25 -2.87
N ARG A 148 -1.41 -16.06 -3.93
CA ARG A 148 -1.36 -15.60 -5.32
C ARG A 148 -2.46 -14.57 -5.60
N THR A 149 -3.70 -14.95 -5.29
CA THR A 149 -4.86 -14.08 -5.52
C THR A 149 -4.77 -12.80 -4.70
N PHE A 150 -4.26 -12.87 -3.46
CA PHE A 150 -4.20 -11.75 -2.54
C PHE A 150 -3.05 -10.77 -2.84
N LEU A 151 -1.87 -11.25 -3.25
CA LEU A 151 -0.67 -10.41 -3.39
C LEU A 151 -0.13 -10.31 -4.81
N TYR A 152 -0.09 -11.41 -5.56
CA TYR A 152 0.63 -11.50 -6.84
C TYR A 152 -0.24 -11.19 -8.06
N ASP A 153 -1.55 -11.43 -7.98
CA ASP A 153 -2.52 -11.01 -9.02
C ASP A 153 -2.80 -9.51 -8.90
N SER A 154 -1.76 -8.69 -9.05
CA SER A 154 -1.83 -7.24 -8.94
C SER A 154 -2.42 -6.60 -10.20
N PRO A 155 -3.27 -5.56 -10.06
CA PRO A 155 -3.76 -4.78 -11.18
C PRO A 155 -2.78 -3.66 -11.57
N THR A 156 -1.71 -3.41 -10.82
CA THR A 156 -0.84 -2.25 -11.04
C THR A 156 0.65 -2.60 -10.97
N GLN A 157 1.52 -1.63 -11.22
CA GLN A 157 2.96 -1.82 -11.12
C GLN A 157 3.34 -2.15 -9.68
N THR A 158 3.91 -3.34 -9.49
CA THR A 158 4.22 -3.91 -8.18
C THR A 158 5.70 -4.28 -8.13
N LEU A 159 6.31 -4.08 -6.97
CA LEU A 159 7.65 -4.53 -6.62
C LEU A 159 7.56 -5.54 -5.48
N GLU A 160 8.45 -6.50 -5.52
CA GLU A 160 8.69 -7.46 -4.45
C GLU A 160 10.09 -7.25 -3.91
N PHE A 161 10.21 -7.01 -2.61
CA PHE A 161 11.46 -6.92 -1.86
C PHE A 161 11.73 -8.24 -1.16
N GLU A 162 12.91 -8.82 -1.36
CA GLU A 162 13.35 -10.03 -0.66
C GLU A 162 14.43 -9.69 0.36
N TYR A 163 14.29 -10.21 1.57
CA TYR A 163 15.22 -10.00 2.69
C TYR A 163 15.88 -11.33 3.03
N ARG A 164 17.18 -11.47 2.73
CA ARG A 164 17.94 -12.71 2.91
C ARG A 164 19.09 -12.53 3.88
N ASP A 165 19.37 -13.54 4.71
CA ASP A 165 20.55 -13.54 5.56
C ASP A 165 21.84 -13.93 4.80
N ALA A 166 22.97 -13.90 5.50
CA ALA A 166 24.28 -14.26 4.92
C ALA A 166 24.37 -15.70 4.40
N SER A 167 23.46 -16.58 4.82
CA SER A 167 23.34 -17.96 4.34
C SER A 167 22.35 -18.08 3.18
N HIS A 168 21.91 -16.95 2.59
CA HIS A 168 20.91 -16.84 1.53
C HIS A 168 19.50 -17.31 1.88
N ARG A 169 19.19 -17.55 3.17
CA ARG A 169 17.86 -17.96 3.62
C ARG A 169 16.90 -16.77 3.55
N LEU A 170 15.72 -16.95 2.96
CA LEU A 170 14.67 -15.94 2.90
C LEU A 170 14.03 -15.72 4.27
N LEU A 171 14.16 -14.51 4.81
CA LEU A 171 13.59 -14.13 6.11
C LEU A 171 12.37 -13.24 6.00
N GLY A 172 12.18 -12.54 4.88
CA GLY A 172 11.07 -11.62 4.72
C GLY A 172 10.82 -11.28 3.26
N VAL A 173 9.57 -10.93 2.98
CA VAL A 173 9.12 -10.44 1.68
C VAL A 173 8.18 -9.25 1.88
N GLY A 174 8.49 -8.15 1.20
CA GLY A 174 7.64 -6.96 1.13
C GLY A 174 7.04 -6.80 -0.27
N ILE A 175 5.71 -6.74 -0.37
CA ILE A 175 4.99 -6.44 -1.62
C ILE A 175 4.58 -4.98 -1.59
N CYS A 176 5.03 -4.20 -2.58
CA CYS A 176 4.73 -2.78 -2.68
C CYS A 176 4.21 -2.40 -4.05
N ASP A 177 3.23 -1.50 -4.12
CA ASP A 177 2.82 -0.87 -5.37
C ASP A 177 3.63 0.41 -5.62
N LEU A 178 4.06 0.62 -6.85
CA LEU A 178 4.87 1.76 -7.26
C LEU A 178 4.07 2.65 -8.20
N SER A 179 4.09 3.96 -7.95
CA SER A 179 3.69 5.02 -8.87
C SER A 179 4.87 5.97 -9.12
N ASP A 180 4.70 6.98 -9.96
CA ASP A 180 5.78 7.92 -10.32
C ASP A 180 6.31 8.68 -9.10
N THR A 181 5.44 8.97 -8.13
CA THR A 181 5.79 9.79 -6.95
C THR A 181 5.61 9.06 -5.63
N SER A 182 5.16 7.80 -5.64
CA SER A 182 4.73 7.10 -4.44
C SER A 182 5.09 5.63 -4.43
N LEU A 183 5.46 5.11 -3.26
CA LEU A 183 5.53 3.67 -2.98
C LEU A 183 4.47 3.32 -1.93
N SER A 184 3.79 2.19 -2.07
CA SER A 184 2.71 1.79 -1.18
C SER A 184 2.91 0.36 -0.70
N SER A 185 3.12 0.19 0.60
CA SER A 185 3.32 -1.12 1.22
C SER A 185 1.99 -1.88 1.27
N VAL A 186 1.86 -2.95 0.47
CA VAL A 186 0.64 -3.77 0.37
C VAL A 186 0.63 -4.80 1.48
N TYR A 187 1.71 -5.56 1.61
CA TYR A 187 1.84 -6.60 2.61
C TYR A 187 3.30 -6.93 2.89
N PHE A 188 3.58 -7.36 4.13
CA PHE A 188 4.90 -7.81 4.53
C PHE A 188 4.76 -9.08 5.36
N TYR A 189 5.36 -10.18 4.90
CA TYR A 189 5.42 -11.45 5.62
C TYR A 189 6.88 -11.84 5.86
N PHE A 190 7.12 -12.51 6.99
CA PHE A 190 8.48 -12.80 7.44
C PHE A 190 8.53 -14.08 8.26
N ASP A 191 9.74 -14.56 8.53
CA ASP A 191 9.96 -15.78 9.32
C ASP A 191 9.63 -15.50 10.80
N PRO A 192 8.58 -16.12 11.37
CA PRO A 192 8.16 -15.85 12.75
C PRO A 192 9.23 -16.17 13.80
N SER A 193 10.16 -17.09 13.49
CA SER A 193 11.28 -17.40 14.39
C SER A 193 12.24 -16.23 14.58
N GLU A 194 12.25 -15.28 13.63
CA GLU A 194 13.12 -14.10 13.62
C GLU A 194 12.40 -12.83 14.15
N HIS A 195 11.25 -12.95 14.82
CA HIS A 195 10.43 -11.81 15.27
C HIS A 195 11.22 -10.76 16.10
N GLN A 196 12.22 -11.18 16.87
CA GLN A 196 13.06 -10.28 17.69
C GLN A 196 13.88 -9.28 16.84
N ARG A 197 14.10 -9.58 15.56
CA ARG A 197 14.77 -8.67 14.63
C ARG A 197 13.95 -7.42 14.33
N GLY A 198 12.61 -7.51 14.43
CA GLY A 198 11.70 -6.44 14.07
C GLY A 198 11.57 -6.24 12.56
N LEU A 199 11.53 -7.34 11.78
CA LEU A 199 11.61 -7.33 10.32
C LEU A 199 10.56 -6.44 9.65
N GLY A 200 9.33 -6.36 10.16
CA GLY A 200 8.32 -5.45 9.61
C GLY A 200 8.69 -3.97 9.75
N THR A 201 9.31 -3.56 10.86
CA THR A 201 9.84 -2.19 11.00
C THR A 201 11.07 -1.98 10.14
N PHE A 202 11.95 -2.98 10.05
CA PHE A 202 13.12 -2.90 9.17
C PHE A 202 12.73 -2.76 7.70
N GLY A 203 11.73 -3.53 7.24
CA GLY A 203 11.23 -3.47 5.88
C GLY A 203 10.70 -2.08 5.52
N ALA A 204 9.84 -1.50 6.36
CA ALA A 204 9.37 -0.13 6.16
C ALA A 204 10.50 0.92 6.17
N LEU A 205 11.53 0.75 7.01
CA LEU A 205 12.70 1.64 7.00
C LEU A 205 13.52 1.49 5.71
N TYR A 206 13.67 0.26 5.22
CA TYR A 206 14.38 -0.03 3.97
C TYR A 206 13.64 0.54 2.77
N GLU A 207 12.33 0.31 2.69
CA GLU A 207 11.44 0.86 1.67
C GLU A 207 11.50 2.39 1.65
N LEU A 208 11.47 3.06 2.81
CA LEU A 208 11.67 4.51 2.91
C LEU A 208 13.04 4.97 2.39
N ALA A 209 14.11 4.26 2.75
CA ALA A 209 15.45 4.56 2.25
C ALA A 209 15.56 4.35 0.73
N TRP A 210 14.91 3.29 0.21
CA TRP A 210 14.82 2.99 -1.20
C TRP A 210 14.07 4.07 -1.98
N CYS A 211 12.97 4.59 -1.42
CA CYS A 211 12.22 5.73 -1.96
C CYS A 211 13.09 6.98 -2.03
N ARG A 212 13.80 7.30 -0.93
CA ARG A 212 14.66 8.48 -0.86
C ARG A 212 15.76 8.45 -1.92
N ALA A 213 16.37 7.29 -2.14
CA ALA A 213 17.40 7.10 -3.17
C ALA A 213 16.87 7.24 -4.61
N ARG A 214 15.56 7.23 -4.81
CA ARG A 214 14.87 7.34 -6.11
C ARG A 214 14.00 8.59 -6.22
N GLU A 215 14.12 9.52 -5.29
CA GLU A 215 13.36 10.77 -5.28
C GLU A 215 11.82 10.57 -5.25
N ILE A 216 11.37 9.43 -4.72
CA ILE A 216 9.95 9.15 -4.50
C ILE A 216 9.50 9.95 -3.28
N GLY A 217 8.46 10.78 -3.46
CA GLY A 217 8.04 11.76 -2.47
C GLY A 217 7.24 11.20 -1.30
N HIS A 218 6.42 10.16 -1.53
CA HIS A 218 5.51 9.63 -0.51
C HIS A 218 5.62 8.11 -0.37
N TYR A 219 5.55 7.64 0.87
CA TYR A 219 5.46 6.23 1.21
C TYR A 219 4.17 5.92 1.97
N TYR A 220 3.25 5.18 1.35
CA TYR A 220 1.96 4.82 1.93
C TYR A 220 2.12 3.54 2.77
N LEU A 221 1.90 3.65 4.07
CA LEU A 221 1.94 2.53 5.02
C LEU A 221 0.58 1.83 5.16
N GLY A 222 -0.41 2.21 4.34
CA GLY A 222 -1.77 1.69 4.34
C GLY A 222 -2.62 2.23 5.48
N TYR A 223 -3.64 1.47 5.89
CA TYR A 223 -4.51 1.90 6.97
C TYR A 223 -3.78 1.86 8.32
N TRP A 224 -3.90 2.95 9.07
CA TRP A 224 -3.71 3.03 10.50
C TRP A 224 -5.09 2.99 11.15
N VAL A 225 -5.27 2.08 12.11
CA VAL A 225 -6.53 1.90 12.83
C VAL A 225 -6.31 2.28 14.28
N ARG A 226 -7.01 3.32 14.75
CA ARG A 226 -6.94 3.71 16.17
C ARG A 226 -7.38 2.56 17.05
N ASP A 227 -6.71 2.41 18.20
CA ASP A 227 -6.98 1.37 19.20
C ASP A 227 -6.69 -0.06 18.71
N CYS A 228 -6.02 -0.22 17.56
CA CYS A 228 -5.52 -1.51 17.07
C CYS A 228 -4.01 -1.61 17.33
N ARG A 229 -3.64 -2.35 18.38
CA ARG A 229 -2.23 -2.52 18.80
C ARG A 229 -1.30 -3.00 17.68
N ALA A 230 -1.80 -3.83 16.76
CA ALA A 230 -1.03 -4.31 15.62
C ALA A 230 -0.67 -3.19 14.63
N MET A 231 -1.41 -2.08 14.62
CA MET A 231 -1.24 -0.95 13.72
C MET A 231 -0.52 0.25 14.35
N ASP A 232 -0.34 0.27 15.68
CA ASP A 232 0.28 1.39 16.41
C ASP A 232 1.69 1.75 15.91
N TYR A 233 2.46 0.76 15.43
CA TYR A 233 3.82 0.99 14.96
C TYR A 233 3.87 1.95 13.76
N LYS A 234 2.83 2.01 12.92
CA LYS A 234 2.81 2.88 11.73
C LYS A 234 2.86 4.35 12.09
N ALA A 235 2.19 4.73 13.19
CA ALA A 235 2.24 6.10 13.72
C ALA A 235 3.64 6.49 14.24
N SER A 236 4.55 5.52 14.40
CA SER A 236 5.93 5.79 14.81
C SER A 236 6.84 6.28 13.67
N PHE A 237 6.37 6.24 12.42
CA PHE A 237 7.08 6.85 11.29
C PHE A 237 6.67 8.31 11.21
N SER A 238 7.58 9.24 11.53
CA SER A 238 7.25 10.65 11.70
C SER A 238 8.23 11.56 10.95
N PRO A 239 7.78 12.72 10.43
CA PRO A 239 6.37 13.11 10.28
C PRO A 239 5.61 12.12 9.38
N HIS A 240 4.32 11.93 9.67
CA HIS A 240 3.39 11.23 8.79
C HIS A 240 2.16 12.09 8.57
N GLU A 241 1.42 11.77 7.53
CA GLU A 241 0.17 12.42 7.19
C GLU A 241 -0.97 11.40 7.29
N LEU A 242 -2.13 11.86 7.74
CA LEU A 242 -3.35 11.08 7.78
C LEU A 242 -4.37 11.67 6.82
N LEU A 243 -5.07 10.82 6.09
CA LEU A 243 -6.16 11.24 5.21
C LEU A 243 -7.39 11.63 6.06
N SER A 244 -7.80 12.89 5.98
CA SER A 244 -8.97 13.41 6.69
C SER A 244 -10.28 12.93 6.05
N GLU A 245 -11.39 13.17 6.75
CA GLU A 245 -12.73 12.92 6.22
C GLU A 245 -13.10 13.84 5.05
N THR A 246 -12.43 14.98 4.92
CA THR A 246 -12.58 15.93 3.80
C THR A 246 -11.75 15.53 2.59
N GLY A 247 -10.92 14.48 2.70
CA GLY A 247 -10.02 14.04 1.63
C GLY A 247 -8.68 14.79 1.60
N GLU A 248 -8.35 15.52 2.67
CA GLU A 248 -7.11 16.28 2.79
C GLU A 248 -6.07 15.50 3.59
N TRP A 249 -4.81 15.58 3.18
CA TRP A 249 -3.70 15.01 3.94
C TRP A 249 -3.28 15.97 5.04
N LEU A 250 -3.44 15.56 6.29
CA LEU A 250 -3.12 16.38 7.46
C LEU A 250 -1.85 15.86 8.14
N PRO A 251 -0.84 16.71 8.39
CA PRO A 251 0.37 16.30 9.09
C PRO A 251 0.03 15.97 10.54
N ARG A 252 0.55 14.84 11.01
CA ARG A 252 0.50 14.45 12.41
C ARG A 252 1.91 14.37 12.96
N LEU A 253 2.28 15.40 13.71
CA LEU A 253 3.50 15.39 14.51
C LEU A 253 3.28 14.45 15.71
N MET A 254 4.31 13.71 16.11
CA MET A 254 4.32 12.85 17.31
C MET A 254 3.98 13.57 18.63
N ARG A 255 3.70 14.88 18.60
CA ARG A 255 3.59 15.74 19.79
C ARG A 255 2.20 15.80 20.44
N ASP A 256 1.19 15.16 19.87
CA ASP A 256 -0.10 14.98 20.56
C ASP A 256 -0.23 13.54 21.07
N ALA A 257 0.73 13.16 21.92
CA ALA A 257 0.53 12.11 22.90
C ALA A 257 -0.31 12.70 24.05
N ASP A 258 -1.57 13.02 23.78
CA ASP A 258 -2.54 13.26 24.84
C ASP A 258 -2.95 11.88 25.40
N GLY A 259 -2.06 11.34 26.24
CA GLY A 259 -2.39 10.22 27.10
C GLY A 259 -3.07 10.78 28.36
N PRO A 260 -4.23 10.27 28.80
CA PRO A 260 -4.59 10.43 30.19
C PRO A 260 -3.56 9.64 31.01
N SER A 261 -2.71 10.38 31.72
CA SER A 261 -1.92 9.88 32.84
C SER A 261 -2.84 9.14 33.83
N ARG A 262 -2.92 7.81 33.70
CA ARG A 262 -3.37 6.94 34.79
C ARG A 262 -2.15 6.30 35.42
N ARG A 263 -1.50 7.07 36.30
CA ARG A 263 -0.92 6.47 37.49
C ARG A 263 -2.08 6.10 38.40
N SER A 264 -2.27 4.82 38.65
CA SER A 264 -3.05 4.31 39.77
C SER A 264 -2.18 3.30 40.49
N ASN A 265 -2.06 3.50 41.81
CA ASN A 265 -1.36 2.69 42.80
C ASN A 265 -1.46 1.19 42.58
#